data_AF-A0A151EGR4-F1
#
_entry.id   AF-A0A151EGR4-F1
#
_cell.length_a   1.000
_cell.length_b   1.000
_cell.length_c   1.000
_cell.angle_alpha   90.00
_cell.angle_beta   90.00
_cell.angle_gamma   90.00
#
_symmetry.space_group_name_H-M   'P 1'
#
loop_
_entity.id
_entity.type
_entity.pdbx_description
1 polymer ?
#
loop_
_entity_poly.entity_id
_entity_poly.type
_entity_poly.pdbx_seq_one_letter_code
_entity_poly.pdbx_strand_id
1 'polypeptide(L)'
;MRVPRKNTFREGGEKLGISWQTVKNRFNKISTQCKIFSCFFPLGYYGYHQIFLTFKTKYEAGLINSLKKLDRTTYLWKFNDTIILNVFLLPDALSYNRASDRFQELEEMGMICDLHVSIPIRCHNTFYMPE
;
A
#
# COMPACT_ATOMS: atom_id res chain seq x y z
N MET A 1 -3.74 19.57 -13.87
CA MET A 1 -5.17 19.90 -13.78
C MET A 1 -5.82 18.91 -12.80
N ARG A 2 -6.39 19.35 -11.66
CA ARG A 2 -7.05 18.42 -10.71
C ARG A 2 -8.40 18.03 -11.30
N VAL A 3 -8.64 16.74 -11.52
CA VAL A 3 -9.94 16.25 -11.97
C VAL A 3 -10.98 16.61 -10.90
N PRO A 4 -12.06 17.35 -11.23
CA PRO A 4 -13.10 17.69 -10.27
C PRO A 4 -13.76 16.41 -9.74
N ARG A 5 -14.19 16.44 -8.47
CA ARG A 5 -14.90 15.30 -7.86
C ARG A 5 -16.17 15.03 -8.67
N LYS A 6 -16.39 13.75 -9.04
CA LYS A 6 -17.59 13.32 -9.77
C LYS A 6 -18.89 13.54 -8.99
N ASN A 7 -18.85 13.47 -7.67
CA ASN A 7 -20.04 13.60 -6.81
C ASN A 7 -19.87 14.72 -5.78
N THR A 8 -20.97 15.40 -5.46
CA THR A 8 -21.02 16.43 -4.41
C THR A 8 -21.24 15.83 -3.02
N PHE A 9 -20.88 16.57 -1.96
CA PHE A 9 -21.19 16.14 -0.58
C PHE A 9 -22.70 16.04 -0.31
N ARG A 10 -23.50 16.81 -1.06
CA ARG A 10 -24.96 16.80 -0.99
C ARG A 10 -25.52 15.48 -1.51
N GLU A 11 -25.11 15.06 -2.71
CA GLU A 11 -25.46 13.75 -3.26
C GLU A 11 -25.04 12.60 -2.35
N GLY A 12 -23.84 12.71 -1.75
CA GLY A 12 -23.37 11.73 -0.76
C GLY A 12 -24.26 11.68 0.49
N GLY A 13 -24.75 12.82 0.97
CA GLY A 13 -25.68 12.89 2.11
C GLY A 13 -27.04 12.29 1.79
N GLU A 14 -27.61 12.66 0.64
CA GLU A 14 -28.91 12.16 0.16
C GLU A 14 -28.91 10.63 0.02
N LYS A 15 -27.85 10.04 -0.58
CA LYS A 15 -27.70 8.58 -0.70
C LYS A 15 -27.58 7.86 0.63
N LEU A 16 -26.98 8.49 1.62
CA LEU A 16 -26.69 7.89 2.92
C LEU A 16 -27.74 8.21 3.99
N GLY A 17 -28.77 9.00 3.67
CA GLY A 17 -29.77 9.45 4.64
C GLY A 17 -29.21 10.31 5.77
N ILE A 18 -28.09 11.01 5.54
CA ILE A 18 -27.41 11.85 6.55
C ILE A 18 -27.12 13.25 6.00
N SER A 19 -26.87 14.20 6.89
CA SER A 19 -26.57 15.57 6.47
C SER A 19 -25.27 15.67 5.65
N TRP A 20 -25.25 16.55 4.65
CA TRP A 20 -24.06 16.81 3.84
C TRP A 20 -22.91 17.34 4.70
N GLN A 21 -23.20 18.04 5.81
CA GLN A 21 -22.22 18.51 6.78
C GLN A 21 -21.53 17.32 7.48
N THR A 22 -22.29 16.27 7.85
CA THR A 22 -21.74 15.03 8.42
C THR A 22 -20.78 14.36 7.44
N VAL A 23 -21.19 14.25 6.17
CA VAL A 23 -20.35 13.67 5.10
C VAL A 23 -19.08 14.50 4.90
N LYS A 24 -19.19 15.83 4.81
CA LYS A 24 -18.05 16.73 4.65
C LYS A 24 -17.09 16.66 5.84
N ASN A 25 -17.60 16.68 7.08
CA ASN A 25 -16.78 16.60 8.29
C ASN A 25 -16.03 15.27 8.37
N ARG A 26 -16.71 14.16 8.07
CA ARG A 26 -16.07 12.84 8.02
C ARG A 26 -15.05 12.74 6.89
N PHE A 27 -15.37 13.25 5.70
CA PHE A 27 -14.44 13.32 4.59
C PHE A 27 -13.21 14.14 4.95
N ASN A 28 -13.37 15.31 5.58
CA ASN A 28 -12.24 16.16 5.97
C ASN A 28 -11.36 15.44 6.99
N LYS A 29 -11.96 14.80 8.01
CA LYS A 29 -11.23 13.98 8.98
C LYS A 29 -10.46 12.84 8.30
N ILE A 30 -11.11 12.09 7.40
CA ILE A 30 -10.45 11.05 6.59
C ILE A 30 -9.35 11.66 5.74
N SER A 31 -9.54 12.81 5.09
CA SER A 31 -8.53 13.42 4.22
C SER A 31 -7.29 13.91 4.98
N THR A 32 -7.45 14.29 6.24
CA THR A 32 -6.31 14.62 7.13
C THR A 32 -5.58 13.37 7.61
N GLN A 33 -6.26 12.22 7.63
CA GLN A 33 -5.70 10.93 8.02
C GLN A 33 -5.16 10.13 6.82
N CYS A 34 -5.72 10.35 5.64
CA CYS A 34 -5.48 9.65 4.41
C CYS A 34 -4.61 10.54 3.53
N LYS A 35 -3.29 10.39 3.68
CA LYS A 35 -2.36 10.87 2.65
C LYS A 35 -2.73 10.12 1.37
N ILE A 36 -3.06 10.86 0.33
CA ILE A 36 -3.46 10.36 -1.00
C ILE A 36 -2.59 9.17 -1.39
N PHE A 37 -3.22 8.01 -1.50
CA PHE A 37 -2.61 6.76 -1.91
C PHE A 37 -2.55 6.72 -3.44
N SER A 38 -1.52 7.36 -4.00
CA SER A 38 -1.30 7.35 -5.45
C SER A 38 -0.58 6.08 -5.85
N CYS A 39 -1.37 5.08 -6.27
CA CYS A 39 -0.85 3.87 -6.87
C CYS A 39 -0.40 4.13 -8.30
N PHE A 40 0.87 3.88 -8.58
CA PHE A 40 1.47 3.87 -9.91
C PHE A 40 1.75 2.42 -10.34
N PHE A 41 0.96 1.94 -11.30
CA PHE A 41 1.04 0.59 -11.89
C PHE A 41 0.99 0.69 -13.42
N PRO A 42 2.10 1.05 -14.10
CA PRO A 42 2.09 1.22 -15.56
C PRO A 42 1.71 -0.05 -16.33
N LEU A 43 1.93 -1.25 -15.78
CA LEU A 43 1.49 -2.53 -16.36
C LEU A 43 0.08 -2.96 -15.90
N GLY A 44 -0.64 -2.11 -15.16
CA GLY A 44 -1.86 -2.49 -14.43
C GLY A 44 -1.56 -3.24 -13.13
N TYR A 45 -2.52 -3.27 -12.20
CA TYR A 45 -2.34 -3.89 -10.87
C TYR A 45 -1.90 -5.36 -10.94
N TYR A 46 -2.52 -6.13 -11.85
CA TYR A 46 -2.23 -7.54 -12.07
C TYR A 46 -0.96 -7.80 -12.91
N GLY A 47 -0.31 -6.75 -13.42
CA GLY A 47 0.94 -6.85 -14.17
C GLY A 47 2.18 -7.01 -13.28
N TYR A 48 1.99 -7.14 -11.97
CA TYR A 48 3.07 -7.23 -10.99
C TYR A 48 2.90 -8.45 -10.08
N HIS A 49 4.03 -9.04 -9.73
CA HIS A 49 4.15 -9.95 -8.60
C HIS A 49 4.05 -9.17 -7.29
N GLN A 50 3.62 -9.81 -6.21
CA GLN A 50 3.52 -9.18 -4.89
C GLN A 50 4.28 -9.98 -3.86
N ILE A 51 5.09 -9.33 -3.04
CA ILE A 51 5.74 -9.96 -1.90
C ILE A 51 5.35 -9.20 -0.62
N PHE A 52 4.93 -9.95 0.38
CA PHE A 52 4.67 -9.43 1.71
C PHE A 52 5.86 -9.73 2.61
N LEU A 53 6.34 -8.71 3.29
CA LEU A 53 7.45 -8.77 4.23
C LEU A 53 6.97 -8.20 5.55
N THR A 54 7.24 -8.90 6.65
CA THR A 54 7.03 -8.37 7.99
C THR A 54 8.34 -8.40 8.76
N PHE A 55 8.67 -7.31 9.43
CA PHE A 55 9.92 -7.18 10.19
C PHE A 55 9.82 -6.03 11.18
N LYS A 56 10.76 -5.98 12.13
CA LYS A 56 10.94 -4.87 13.07
C LYS A 56 12.17 -4.06 12.69
N THR A 57 12.14 -2.75 12.92
CA THR A 57 13.31 -1.89 12.69
C THR A 57 13.23 -0.59 13.48
N LYS A 58 14.39 -0.06 13.89
CA LYS A 58 14.53 1.29 14.42
C LYS A 58 14.80 2.35 13.34
N TYR A 59 15.00 1.93 12.09
CA TYR A 59 15.43 2.79 10.97
C TYR A 59 14.27 3.18 10.02
N GLU A 60 13.08 3.41 10.56
CA GLU A 60 11.83 3.64 9.80
C GLU A 60 11.93 4.78 8.78
N ALA A 61 12.52 5.92 9.18
CA ALA A 61 12.68 7.07 8.29
C ALA A 61 13.59 6.75 7.09
N GLY A 62 14.66 5.97 7.32
CA GLY A 62 15.56 5.50 6.28
C GLY A 62 14.85 4.56 5.31
N LEU A 63 14.09 3.59 5.83
CA LEU A 63 13.28 2.68 5.04
C LEU A 63 12.30 3.44 4.14
N ILE A 64 11.51 4.37 4.69
CA ILE A 64 10.54 5.17 3.93
C ILE A 64 11.24 5.95 2.82
N ASN A 65 12.39 6.56 3.10
CA ASN A 65 13.14 7.32 2.11
C ASN A 65 13.73 6.44 1.00
N SER A 66 14.15 5.21 1.31
CA SER A 66 14.58 4.23 0.31
C SER A 66 13.43 3.76 -0.56
N LEU A 67 12.26 3.45 0.03
CA LEU A 67 11.08 2.99 -0.70
C LEU A 67 10.55 4.06 -1.68
N LYS A 68 10.63 5.35 -1.32
CA LYS A 68 10.26 6.46 -2.22
C LYS A 68 11.09 6.55 -3.51
N LYS A 69 12.28 5.94 -3.53
CA LYS A 69 13.14 5.91 -4.72
C LYS A 69 12.75 4.81 -5.71
N LEU A 70 11.88 3.88 -5.29
CA LEU A 70 11.37 2.86 -6.18
C LEU A 70 10.37 3.50 -7.15
N ASP A 71 10.51 3.16 -8.42
CA ASP A 71 9.64 3.55 -9.54
C ASP A 71 8.31 2.78 -9.57
N ARG A 72 7.91 2.21 -8.44
CA ARG A 72 6.76 1.30 -8.31
C ARG A 72 6.01 1.54 -7.01
N THR A 73 4.72 1.24 -7.03
CA THR A 73 3.90 1.32 -5.82
C THR A 73 4.41 0.34 -4.76
N THR A 74 4.47 0.80 -3.53
CA THR A 74 4.81 -0.02 -2.37
C THR A 74 3.89 0.38 -1.23
N TYR A 75 3.29 -0.59 -0.55
CA TYR A 75 2.44 -0.33 0.60
C TYR A 75 3.18 -0.65 1.88
N LEU A 76 3.19 0.31 2.80
CA LEU A 76 3.82 0.20 4.09
C LEU A 76 2.77 0.45 5.16
N TRP A 77 2.62 -0.51 6.06
CA TRP A 77 1.82 -0.39 7.26
C TRP A 77 2.70 -0.62 8.49
N LYS A 78 2.36 0.04 9.59
CA LYS A 78 3.02 -0.15 10.88
C LYS A 78 1.96 -0.55 11.90
N PHE A 79 2.20 -1.67 12.58
CA PHE A 79 1.37 -2.17 13.67
C PHE A 79 2.29 -2.41 14.87
N ASN A 80 2.17 -1.55 15.89
CA ASN A 80 3.10 -1.49 17.01
C ASN A 80 4.56 -1.30 16.54
N ASP A 81 5.45 -2.23 16.88
CA ASP A 81 6.87 -2.29 16.50
C ASP A 81 7.11 -3.06 15.18
N THR A 82 6.07 -3.66 14.59
CA THR A 82 6.16 -4.44 13.36
C THR A 82 5.75 -3.62 12.14
N ILE A 83 6.60 -3.64 11.12
CA ILE A 83 6.32 -3.16 9.78
C ILE A 83 5.71 -4.30 8.97
N ILE A 84 4.67 -4.01 8.21
CA ILE A 84 4.16 -4.86 7.13
C ILE A 84 4.38 -4.10 5.83
N LEU A 85 5.09 -4.74 4.90
CA LEU A 85 5.49 -4.15 3.63
C LEU A 85 5.01 -5.03 2.49
N ASN A 86 4.20 -4.48 1.59
CA ASN A 86 3.85 -5.11 0.32
C ASN A 86 4.60 -4.40 -0.82
N VAL A 87 5.51 -5.12 -1.46
CA VAL A 87 6.28 -4.64 -2.62
C VAL A 87 5.73 -5.27 -3.90
N PHE A 88 5.46 -4.42 -4.88
CA PHE A 88 5.07 -4.85 -6.22
C PHE A 88 6.30 -5.05 -7.09
N LEU A 89 6.53 -6.27 -7.53
CA LEU A 89 7.71 -6.69 -8.27
C LEU A 89 7.38 -6.90 -9.74
N LEU A 90 8.38 -6.70 -10.61
CA LEU A 90 8.23 -7.06 -12.02
C LEU A 90 7.98 -8.57 -12.16
N PRO A 91 7.18 -9.00 -13.15
CA PRO A 91 6.84 -10.41 -13.36
C PRO A 91 7.99 -11.16 -14.06
N ASP A 92 9.18 -11.15 -13.47
CA ASP A 92 10.32 -11.97 -13.89
C ASP A 92 10.54 -13.13 -12.92
N ALA A 93 11.16 -14.22 -13.40
CA ALA A 93 11.30 -15.46 -12.64
C ALA A 93 12.12 -15.31 -11.35
N LEU A 94 12.94 -14.26 -11.25
CA LEU A 94 13.91 -14.08 -10.17
C LEU A 94 13.55 -12.93 -9.24
N SER A 95 12.46 -12.20 -9.48
CA SER A 95 12.14 -11.01 -8.69
C SER A 95 11.86 -11.32 -7.23
N TYR A 96 11.20 -12.44 -6.92
CA TYR A 96 10.97 -12.88 -5.53
C TYR A 96 12.27 -13.18 -4.79
N ASN A 97 13.19 -13.90 -5.44
CA ASN A 97 14.48 -14.26 -4.84
C ASN A 97 15.30 -13.00 -4.60
N ARG A 98 15.47 -12.15 -5.62
CA ARG A 98 16.22 -10.89 -5.47
C ARG A 98 15.64 -9.98 -4.38
N ALA A 99 14.32 -9.93 -4.23
CA ALA A 99 13.70 -9.16 -3.15
C ALA A 99 14.02 -9.80 -1.79
N SER A 100 13.84 -11.12 -1.67
CA SER A 100 14.08 -11.85 -0.42
C SER A 100 15.53 -11.74 0.04
N ASP A 101 16.49 -11.95 -0.88
CA ASP A 101 17.93 -11.85 -0.62
C ASP A 101 18.31 -10.47 -0.05
N ARG A 102 17.75 -9.39 -0.59
CA ARG A 102 18.02 -8.03 -0.11
C ARG A 102 17.49 -7.77 1.29
N PHE A 103 16.34 -8.32 1.65
CA PHE A 103 15.82 -8.17 3.02
C PHE A 103 16.55 -9.08 3.99
N GLN A 104 16.99 -10.26 3.55
CA GLN A 104 17.87 -11.12 4.33
C GLN A 104 19.21 -10.44 4.63
N GLU A 105 19.84 -9.81 3.64
CA GLU A 105 21.07 -9.00 3.86
C GLU A 105 20.85 -7.92 4.94
N LEU A 106 19.71 -7.23 4.92
CA LEU A 106 19.38 -6.22 5.94
C LEU A 106 19.19 -6.82 7.34
N GLU A 107 18.68 -8.05 7.43
CA GLU A 107 18.53 -8.76 8.70
C GLU A 107 19.90 -9.19 9.23
N GLU A 108 20.76 -9.75 8.38
CA GLU A 108 22.14 -10.14 8.71
C GLU A 108 22.98 -8.93 9.17
N MET A 109 22.73 -7.75 8.59
CA MET A 109 23.36 -6.49 9.01
C MET A 109 22.77 -5.89 10.31
N GLY A 110 21.72 -6.49 10.88
CA GLY A 110 21.02 -5.96 12.06
C GLY A 110 20.27 -4.65 11.79
N MET A 111 19.97 -4.35 10.52
CA MET A 111 19.14 -3.19 10.15
C MET A 111 17.65 -3.48 10.32
N ILE A 112 17.25 -4.73 10.14
CA ILE A 112 15.91 -5.24 10.47
C ILE A 112 16.04 -6.50 11.33
N CYS A 113 14.96 -6.91 11.98
CA CYS A 113 14.89 -8.13 12.78
C CYS A 113 13.53 -8.80 12.61
N ASP A 114 13.42 -10.08 12.96
CA ASP A 114 12.19 -10.88 12.89
C ASP A 114 11.59 -10.86 11.46
N LEU A 115 12.42 -11.07 10.44
CA LEU A 115 11.97 -11.07 9.06
C LEU A 115 11.11 -12.30 8.76
N HIS A 116 9.89 -12.05 8.28
CA HIS A 116 9.05 -13.06 7.66
C HIS A 116 8.66 -12.64 6.25
N VAL A 117 8.65 -13.62 5.35
CA VAL A 117 8.35 -13.43 3.93
C VAL A 117 7.11 -14.25 3.59
N SER A 118 6.21 -13.67 2.81
CA SER A 118 4.99 -14.32 2.32
C SER A 118 4.73 -13.96 0.87
N ILE A 119 4.58 -14.98 0.03
CA ILE A 119 4.26 -14.84 -1.39
C ILE A 119 2.81 -15.30 -1.59
N PRO A 120 1.91 -14.43 -2.09
CA PRO A 120 0.52 -14.80 -2.33
C PRO A 120 0.44 -15.80 -3.50
N ILE A 121 -0.01 -17.02 -3.20
CA ILE A 121 -0.19 -18.10 -4.20
C ILE A 121 -1.51 -17.90 -4.98
N ARG A 122 -2.52 -17.28 -4.35
CA ARG A 122 -3.82 -16.96 -4.97
C ARG A 122 -4.32 -15.61 -4.44
N CYS A 123 -4.81 -14.77 -5.33
CA CYS A 123 -5.57 -13.58 -4.98
C CYS A 123 -7.07 -13.89 -5.08
N HIS A 124 -7.80 -13.75 -3.98
CA HIS A 124 -9.26 -13.80 -4.05
C HIS A 124 -9.77 -12.46 -4.56
N ASN A 125 -10.33 -12.45 -5.78
CA ASN A 125 -11.02 -11.29 -6.34
C ASN A 125 -12.26 -10.99 -5.49
N THR A 126 -12.16 -10.00 -4.61
CA THR A 126 -13.30 -9.47 -3.85
C THR A 126 -14.12 -8.46 -4.66
N PHE A 127 -13.64 -8.07 -5.84
CA PHE A 127 -14.38 -7.23 -6.78
C PHE A 127 -15.04 -8.08 -7.88
N TYR A 128 -16.00 -8.91 -7.50
CA TYR A 128 -17.07 -9.27 -8.44
C TYR A 128 -18.03 -8.08 -8.48
N MET A 129 -17.94 -7.27 -9.53
CA MET A 129 -19.07 -6.44 -9.94
C MET A 129 -19.87 -7.29 -10.94
N PRO A 130 -21.08 -7.75 -10.61
CA PRO A 130 -21.95 -8.37 -11.60
C PRO A 130 -22.26 -7.36 -12.70
N GLU A 131 -22.19 -7.84 -13.96
CA GLU A 131 -22.60 -7.10 -15.16
C GLU A 131 -24.08 -6.71 -15.12
#